data_AF-A0A0B1T1T5-F1
#
_entry.id   AF-A0A0B1T1T5-F1
#
_cell.length_a   1.000
_cell.length_b   1.000
_cell.length_c   1.000
_cell.angle_alpha   90.00
_cell.angle_beta   90.00
_cell.angle_gamma   90.00
#
_symmetry.space_group_name_H-M   'P 1'
#
loop_
_entity.id
_entity.type
_entity.pdbx_description
1 polymer ?
#
loop_
_entity_poly.entity_id
_entity_poly.type
_entity_poly.pdbx_seq_one_letter_code
_entity_poly.pdbx_strand_id
1 'polypeptide(L)'
;MNDVRRRVPQVDRGEEEVGNSKPYAEELVAVLAEHYLKPADSKIYEFLLPLETSCPEFTVFFVVYATRFMPINRPMAAVFASYINRNPGYFLKGFRDSPHLADIFRQEVFEKMLTYLLELEGEPASDVEAMNYHTAVMVLLDKWSSTIKKPLDTSLLFNPSMRWSRFRSDAICIIGSKSPAASKMVAKKLEGCKIPPAYATLISDAEARTLSSACA
;
A
#
# COMPACT_ATOMS: atom_id res chain seq x y z
N MET A 1 56.49 15.30 -29.15
CA MET A 1 55.19 15.72 -28.56
C MET A 1 54.27 14.53 -28.66
N ASN A 2 54.21 13.73 -27.58
CA ASN A 2 53.43 12.49 -27.54
C ASN A 2 52.18 12.69 -26.67
N ASP A 3 51.06 12.32 -27.28
CA ASP A 3 49.68 12.38 -26.84
C ASP A 3 49.44 11.47 -25.61
N VAL A 4 49.18 12.06 -24.45
CA VAL A 4 48.84 11.33 -23.21
C VAL A 4 47.32 11.15 -23.17
N ARG A 5 46.85 10.08 -23.82
CA ARG A 5 45.48 9.57 -23.58
C ARG A 5 45.38 9.08 -22.14
N ARG A 6 44.73 9.85 -21.28
CA ARG A 6 44.26 9.40 -19.97
C ARG A 6 43.26 8.26 -20.19
N ARG A 7 43.63 7.03 -19.85
CA ARG A 7 42.68 5.92 -19.73
C ARG A 7 41.83 6.19 -18.49
N VAL A 8 40.53 6.41 -18.70
CA VAL A 8 39.53 6.34 -17.63
C VAL A 8 39.45 4.87 -17.21
N PRO A 9 39.56 4.51 -15.93
CA PRO A 9 39.35 3.14 -15.51
C PRO A 9 37.91 2.73 -15.82
N GLN A 10 37.73 1.67 -16.61
CA GLN A 10 36.44 1.01 -16.73
C GLN A 10 36.09 0.42 -15.37
N VAL A 11 34.91 0.76 -14.85
CA VAL A 11 34.32 0.04 -13.72
C VAL A 11 33.85 -1.30 -14.30
N ASP A 12 34.66 -2.33 -14.08
CA ASP A 12 34.27 -3.71 -14.33
C ASP A 12 33.03 -4.01 -13.48
N ARG A 13 31.92 -4.38 -14.15
CA ARG A 13 30.78 -4.98 -13.48
C ARG A 13 31.20 -6.38 -13.04
N GLY A 14 31.67 -6.48 -11.81
CA GLY A 14 31.80 -7.77 -11.13
C GLY A 14 30.41 -8.31 -10.82
N GLU A 15 29.91 -9.17 -11.71
CA GLU A 15 29.05 -10.28 -11.31
C GLU A 15 29.94 -11.27 -10.53
N GLU A 16 30.06 -11.09 -9.21
CA GLU A 16 30.61 -12.11 -8.32
C GLU A 16 29.48 -12.69 -7.47
N GLU A 17 29.25 -13.99 -7.64
CA GLU A 17 28.38 -14.80 -6.82
C GLU A 17 28.85 -14.75 -5.36
N VAL A 18 28.12 -14.03 -4.50
CA VAL A 18 28.26 -14.09 -3.05
C VAL A 18 26.98 -14.66 -2.47
N GLY A 19 27.10 -15.86 -1.90
CA GLY A 19 26.02 -16.60 -1.27
C GLY A 19 25.24 -15.78 -0.23
N ASN A 20 23.91 -15.96 -0.27
CA ASN A 20 22.95 -15.73 0.82
C ASN A 20 23.01 -14.37 1.56
N SER A 21 23.50 -13.31 0.93
CA SER A 21 23.36 -11.95 1.46
C SER A 21 21.97 -11.42 1.11
N LYS A 22 21.22 -10.96 2.12
CA LYS A 22 19.99 -10.22 1.85
C LYS A 22 20.35 -8.99 1.00
N PRO A 23 19.49 -8.55 0.07
CA PRO A 23 19.78 -7.35 -0.72
C PRO A 23 20.07 -6.19 0.22
N TYR A 24 21.12 -5.40 -0.03
CA TYR A 24 21.50 -4.24 0.79
C TYR A 24 20.32 -3.33 1.18
N ALA A 25 19.35 -3.17 0.27
CA ALA A 25 18.12 -2.43 0.52
C ALA A 25 17.26 -3.02 1.65
N GLU A 26 17.18 -4.35 1.76
CA GLU A 26 16.45 -5.03 2.84
C GLU A 26 17.16 -4.82 4.19
N GLU A 27 18.49 -4.87 4.24
CA GLU A 27 19.26 -4.61 5.47
C GLU A 27 19.15 -3.16 5.93
N LEU A 28 19.22 -2.20 5.00
CA LEU A 28 19.00 -0.80 5.29
C LEU A 28 17.60 -0.57 5.87
N VAL A 29 16.57 -1.15 5.26
CA VAL A 29 15.19 -1.04 5.77
C VAL A 29 15.06 -1.68 7.15
N ALA A 30 15.75 -2.79 7.42
CA ALA A 30 15.76 -3.40 8.75
C ALA A 30 16.28 -2.44 9.82
N VAL A 31 17.41 -1.77 9.54
CA VAL A 31 18.00 -0.78 10.45
C VAL A 31 17.04 0.38 10.67
N LEU A 32 16.42 0.90 9.59
CA LEU A 32 15.47 2.00 9.71
C LEU A 32 14.22 1.59 10.50
N ALA A 33 13.68 0.40 10.28
CA ALA A 33 12.52 -0.10 11.01
C ALA A 33 12.81 -0.25 12.51
N GLU A 34 13.95 -0.85 12.86
CA GLU A 34 14.36 -1.06 14.26
C GLU A 34 14.54 0.27 15.01
N HIS A 35 15.14 1.29 14.38
CA HIS A 35 15.47 2.54 15.08
C HIS A 35 14.35 3.59 15.02
N TYR A 36 13.57 3.62 13.94
CA TYR A 36 12.61 4.69 13.69
C TYR A 36 11.15 4.24 13.80
N LEU A 37 10.84 2.95 13.62
CA LEU A 37 9.45 2.45 13.67
C LEU A 37 9.13 1.68 14.95
N LYS A 38 10.09 0.98 15.53
CA LYS A 38 9.90 0.21 16.79
C LYS A 38 9.57 1.07 18.01
N PRO A 39 10.16 2.27 18.20
CA PRO A 39 9.80 3.14 19.33
C PRO A 39 8.42 3.78 19.13
N ALA A 40 7.35 3.02 19.41
CA ALA A 40 5.97 3.40 19.09
C ALA A 40 5.49 4.71 19.74
N ASP A 41 6.02 5.05 20.91
CA ASP A 41 5.65 6.26 21.67
C ASP A 41 6.48 7.49 21.27
N SER A 42 7.40 7.35 20.31
CA SER A 42 8.28 8.42 19.86
C SER A 42 7.89 8.92 18.48
N LYS A 43 8.04 10.22 18.27
CA LYS A 43 7.90 10.87 16.95
C LYS A 43 9.14 10.71 16.07
N ILE A 44 10.08 9.86 16.44
CA ILE A 44 11.32 9.64 15.69
C ILE A 44 11.04 9.14 14.26
N TYR A 45 9.92 8.48 14.01
CA TYR A 45 9.53 8.09 12.65
C TYR A 45 9.38 9.28 11.68
N GLU A 46 9.15 10.50 12.19
CA GLU A 46 9.05 11.72 11.38
C GLU A 46 10.31 11.98 10.56
N PHE A 47 11.48 11.49 11.00
CA PHE A 47 12.73 11.56 10.24
C PHE A 47 12.73 10.71 8.96
N LEU A 48 11.81 9.77 8.82
CA LEU A 48 11.63 9.01 7.59
C LEU A 48 10.75 9.73 6.57
N LEU A 49 9.86 10.63 7.00
CA LEU A 49 8.89 11.30 6.11
C LEU A 49 9.56 12.03 4.92
N PRO A 50 10.70 12.75 5.08
CA PRO A 50 11.34 13.43 3.95
C PRO A 50 11.74 12.51 2.79
N LEU A 51 11.88 11.20 3.00
CA LEU A 51 12.23 10.24 1.94
C LEU A 51 11.24 10.26 0.77
N GLU A 52 9.98 10.61 1.00
CA GLU A 52 8.98 10.78 -0.06
C GLU A 52 9.32 11.87 -1.09
N THR A 53 10.25 12.75 -0.74
CA THR A 53 10.73 13.83 -1.62
C THR A 53 12.20 13.68 -1.97
N SER A 54 13.04 13.27 -1.01
CA SER A 54 14.49 13.17 -1.19
C SER A 54 14.93 11.89 -1.92
N CYS A 55 14.18 10.79 -1.77
CA CYS A 55 14.46 9.53 -2.46
C CYS A 55 13.17 8.71 -2.67
N PRO A 56 12.25 9.22 -3.52
CA PRO A 56 10.93 8.61 -3.72
C PRO A 56 10.97 7.22 -4.38
N GLU A 57 12.10 6.81 -4.94
CA GLU A 57 12.34 5.48 -5.51
C GLU A 57 12.51 4.45 -4.39
N PHE A 58 13.07 4.86 -3.26
CA PHE A 58 13.31 4.00 -2.11
C PHE A 58 12.02 3.68 -1.34
N THR A 59 10.98 4.51 -1.44
CA THR A 59 9.76 4.35 -0.64
C THR A 59 9.01 3.04 -0.93
N VAL A 60 9.04 2.53 -2.16
CA VAL A 60 8.43 1.22 -2.48
C VAL A 60 9.21 0.06 -1.87
N PHE A 61 10.54 0.13 -1.85
CA PHE A 61 11.38 -0.86 -1.15
C PHE A 61 11.12 -0.81 0.35
N PHE A 62 11.03 0.40 0.92
CA PHE A 62 10.73 0.60 2.33
C PHE A 62 9.39 -0.03 2.72
N VAL A 63 8.31 0.27 2.00
CA VAL A 63 6.97 -0.27 2.30
C VAL A 63 6.96 -1.80 2.20
N VAL A 64 7.63 -2.38 1.19
CA VAL A 64 7.67 -3.84 1.04
C VAL A 64 8.46 -4.50 2.16
N TYR A 65 9.67 -4.02 2.44
CA TYR A 65 10.58 -4.71 3.36
C TYR A 65 10.28 -4.42 4.83
N ALA A 66 9.78 -3.23 5.19
CA ALA A 66 9.53 -2.89 6.59
C ALA A 66 8.53 -3.87 7.26
N THR A 67 7.52 -4.32 6.52
CA THR A 67 6.51 -5.29 7.01
C THR A 67 7.04 -6.72 7.18
N ARG A 68 8.29 -7.00 6.79
CA ARG A 68 8.95 -8.29 7.04
C ARG A 68 9.59 -8.36 8.42
N PHE A 69 9.92 -7.22 9.01
CA PHE A 69 10.66 -7.15 10.26
C PHE A 69 9.75 -6.98 11.48
N MET A 70 8.61 -6.30 11.30
CA MET A 70 7.64 -6.09 12.36
C MET A 70 6.22 -5.93 11.81
N PRO A 71 5.19 -6.21 12.62
CA PRO A 71 3.81 -5.86 12.29
C PRO A 71 3.66 -4.37 12.04
N ILE A 72 2.67 -4.00 11.23
CA ILE A 72 2.33 -2.60 11.01
C ILE A 72 1.87 -2.02 12.35
N ASN A 73 2.51 -0.93 12.74
CA ASN A 73 2.16 -0.14 13.92
C ASN A 73 1.89 1.30 13.49
N ARG A 74 1.53 2.15 14.46
CA ARG A 74 1.14 3.55 14.21
C ARG A 74 2.25 4.37 13.51
N PRO A 75 3.52 4.33 13.93
CA PRO A 75 4.63 4.94 13.19
C PRO A 75 4.75 4.46 11.73
N MET A 76 4.72 3.15 11.50
CA MET A 76 4.83 2.58 10.16
C MET A 76 3.66 3.00 9.27
N ALA A 77 2.45 3.00 9.82
CA ALA A 77 1.24 3.45 9.13
C ALA A 77 1.34 4.93 8.74
N ALA A 78 1.83 5.80 9.62
CA ALA A 78 2.04 7.22 9.31
C ALA A 78 3.03 7.41 8.14
N VAL A 79 4.16 6.69 8.15
CA VAL A 79 5.16 6.72 7.08
C VAL A 79 4.58 6.20 5.76
N PHE A 80 3.89 5.05 5.79
CA PHE A 80 3.27 4.48 4.59
C PHE A 80 2.23 5.42 4.00
N ALA A 81 1.40 6.01 4.86
CA ALA A 81 0.39 6.97 4.45
C ALA A 81 1.01 8.18 3.75
N SER A 82 2.09 8.73 4.31
CA SER A 82 2.83 9.85 3.72
C SER A 82 3.33 9.50 2.31
N TYR A 83 4.08 8.39 2.19
CA TYR A 83 4.70 7.98 0.94
C TYR A 83 3.68 7.73 -0.18
N ILE A 84 2.55 7.12 0.15
CA ILE A 84 1.49 6.82 -0.81
C ILE A 84 0.72 8.08 -1.19
N ASN A 85 0.32 8.90 -0.21
CA ASN A 85 -0.56 10.04 -0.43
C ASN A 85 0.15 11.24 -1.08
N ARG A 86 1.44 11.42 -0.82
CA ARG A 86 2.21 12.58 -1.32
C ARG A 86 2.27 12.60 -2.84
N ASN A 87 2.63 11.48 -3.45
CA ASN A 87 2.66 11.34 -4.91
C ASN A 87 2.29 9.92 -5.34
N PRO A 88 0.98 9.59 -5.37
CA PRO A 88 0.51 8.25 -5.70
C PRO A 88 0.99 7.76 -7.06
N GLY A 89 1.09 8.67 -8.04
CA GLY A 89 1.52 8.34 -9.39
C GLY A 89 2.98 7.88 -9.43
N TYR A 90 3.86 8.57 -8.69
CA TYR A 90 5.26 8.17 -8.56
C TYR A 90 5.42 6.87 -7.77
N PHE A 91 4.69 6.75 -6.65
CA PHE A 91 4.71 5.55 -5.82
C PHE A 91 4.29 4.30 -6.60
N LEU A 92 3.18 4.37 -7.35
CA LEU A 92 2.72 3.26 -8.20
C LEU A 92 3.64 3.01 -9.40
N LYS A 93 4.28 4.05 -9.94
CA LYS A 93 5.33 3.90 -10.95
C LYS A 93 6.50 3.06 -10.41
N GLY A 94 6.91 3.26 -9.15
CA GLY A 94 7.96 2.46 -8.52
C GLY A 94 7.67 0.95 -8.55
N PHE A 95 6.43 0.55 -8.27
CA PHE A 95 6.00 -0.85 -8.38
C PHE A 95 5.92 -1.35 -9.83
N ARG A 96 5.43 -0.51 -10.75
CA ARG A 96 5.40 -0.85 -12.18
C ARG A 96 6.81 -1.10 -12.74
N ASP A 97 7.76 -0.28 -12.32
CA ASP A 97 9.15 -0.34 -12.76
C ASP A 97 9.93 -1.44 -12.02
N SER A 98 9.41 -1.97 -10.90
CA SER A 98 9.97 -3.09 -10.12
C SER A 98 8.97 -4.24 -9.93
N PRO A 99 8.71 -5.09 -10.95
CA PRO A 99 7.65 -6.10 -10.92
C PRO A 99 7.74 -7.11 -9.75
N HIS A 100 8.95 -7.46 -9.30
CA HIS A 100 9.11 -8.37 -8.16
C HIS A 100 8.55 -7.75 -6.87
N LEU A 101 8.70 -6.44 -6.67
CA LEU A 101 8.18 -5.73 -5.50
C LEU A 101 6.66 -5.69 -5.56
N ALA A 102 6.10 -5.50 -6.76
CA ALA A 102 4.65 -5.49 -6.95
C ALA A 102 4.03 -6.86 -6.63
N ASP A 103 4.72 -7.96 -6.95
CA ASP A 103 4.27 -9.32 -6.59
C ASP A 103 4.30 -9.57 -5.09
N ILE A 104 5.39 -9.21 -4.40
CA ILE A 104 5.46 -9.32 -2.93
C ILE A 104 4.39 -8.42 -2.28
N PHE A 105 4.25 -7.19 -2.78
CA PHE A 105 3.31 -6.23 -2.23
C PHE A 105 1.87 -6.74 -2.29
N ARG A 106 1.42 -7.20 -3.47
CA ARG A 106 0.02 -7.62 -3.66
C ARG A 106 -0.33 -8.91 -2.93
N GLN A 107 0.66 -9.78 -2.66
CA GLN A 107 0.47 -11.10 -2.06
C GLN A 107 0.61 -11.08 -0.54
N GLU A 108 1.44 -10.20 0.01
CA GLU A 108 1.78 -10.23 1.45
C GLU A 108 1.55 -8.89 2.12
N VAL A 109 2.07 -7.81 1.53
CA VAL A 109 2.14 -6.50 2.21
C VAL A 109 0.77 -5.85 2.26
N PHE A 110 0.02 -5.91 1.17
CA PHE A 110 -1.30 -5.28 1.09
C PHE A 110 -2.30 -5.93 2.04
N GLU A 111 -2.25 -7.25 2.22
CA GLU A 111 -3.08 -7.94 3.22
C GLU A 111 -2.76 -7.43 4.63
N LYS A 112 -1.47 -7.30 5.00
CA LYS A 112 -1.08 -6.72 6.30
C LYS A 112 -1.59 -5.29 6.47
N MET A 113 -1.51 -4.48 5.41
CA MET A 113 -2.04 -3.11 5.43
C MET A 113 -3.54 -3.08 5.65
N LEU A 114 -4.26 -3.98 4.98
CA LEU A 114 -5.69 -4.11 5.10
C LEU A 114 -6.10 -4.62 6.48
N THR A 115 -5.40 -5.60 7.04
CA THR A 115 -5.60 -6.09 8.41
C THR A 115 -5.46 -4.95 9.41
N TYR A 116 -4.35 -4.20 9.34
CA TYR A 116 -4.13 -3.06 10.23
C TYR A 116 -5.24 -2.00 10.11
N LEU A 117 -5.63 -1.64 8.88
CA LEU A 117 -6.74 -0.71 8.64
C LEU A 117 -8.05 -1.17 9.29
N LEU A 118 -8.35 -2.46 9.23
CA LEU A 118 -9.59 -3.03 9.76
C LEU A 118 -9.56 -3.21 11.29
N GLU A 119 -8.38 -3.25 11.88
CA GLU A 119 -8.15 -3.26 13.34
C GLU A 119 -8.18 -1.86 13.96
N LEU A 120 -8.00 -0.79 13.17
CA LEU A 120 -8.10 0.58 13.68
C LEU A 120 -9.50 0.85 14.26
N GLU A 121 -9.54 1.05 15.58
CA GLU A 121 -10.74 1.43 16.31
C GLU A 121 -10.86 2.96 16.39
N GLY A 122 -12.00 3.51 15.98
CA GLY A 122 -12.29 4.93 16.16
C GLY A 122 -13.33 5.48 15.20
N GLU A 123 -14.00 6.55 15.62
CA GLU A 123 -14.73 7.42 14.72
C GLU A 123 -13.71 8.10 13.78
N PRO A 124 -13.87 8.00 12.45
CA PRO A 124 -12.98 8.61 11.44
C PRO A 124 -12.65 10.10 11.69
N ALA A 125 -13.51 10.81 12.43
CA ALA A 125 -13.39 12.25 12.65
C ALA A 125 -12.30 12.67 13.66
N SER A 126 -11.80 11.77 14.51
CA SER A 126 -10.90 12.15 15.62
C SER A 126 -9.43 11.76 15.45
N ASP A 127 -9.08 10.90 14.50
CA ASP A 127 -7.70 10.42 14.30
C ASP A 127 -7.20 10.70 12.87
N VAL A 128 -6.43 11.78 12.74
CA VAL A 128 -5.88 12.26 11.45
C VAL A 128 -4.91 11.23 10.85
N GLU A 129 -4.12 10.55 11.66
CA GLU A 129 -3.15 9.56 11.17
C GLU A 129 -3.87 8.32 10.64
N ALA A 130 -4.91 7.85 11.35
CA ALA A 130 -5.77 6.78 10.88
C ALA A 130 -6.46 7.14 9.55
N MET A 131 -6.94 8.40 9.42
CA MET A 131 -7.55 8.87 8.18
C MET A 131 -6.56 8.97 7.02
N ASN A 132 -5.34 9.45 7.27
CA ASN A 132 -4.30 9.47 6.25
C ASN A 132 -3.97 8.05 5.78
N TYR A 133 -3.89 7.10 6.70
CA TYR A 133 -3.67 5.68 6.37
C TYR A 133 -4.83 5.09 5.58
N HIS A 134 -6.07 5.36 5.98
CA HIS A 134 -7.27 4.99 5.25
C HIS A 134 -7.23 5.53 3.80
N THR A 135 -6.94 6.83 3.62
CA THR A 135 -6.80 7.45 2.30
C THR A 135 -5.73 6.76 1.46
N ALA A 136 -4.60 6.38 2.05
CA ALA A 136 -3.55 5.67 1.33
C ALA A 136 -4.01 4.30 0.83
N VAL A 137 -4.70 3.51 1.66
CA VAL A 137 -5.27 2.22 1.24
C VAL A 137 -6.33 2.42 0.15
N MET A 138 -7.18 3.45 0.28
CA MET A 138 -8.20 3.79 -0.71
C MET A 138 -7.57 4.15 -2.06
N VAL A 139 -6.49 4.94 -2.06
CA VAL A 139 -5.72 5.31 -3.26
C VAL A 139 -5.13 4.08 -3.94
N LEU A 140 -4.61 3.12 -3.18
CA LEU A 140 -4.10 1.88 -3.73
C LEU A 140 -5.23 1.06 -4.37
N LEU A 141 -6.34 0.83 -3.67
CA LEU A 141 -7.51 0.14 -4.23
C LEU A 141 -8.03 0.81 -5.50
N ASP A 142 -8.01 2.14 -5.53
CA ASP A 142 -8.48 2.93 -6.64
C ASP A 142 -7.55 2.81 -7.86
N LYS A 143 -6.25 3.01 -7.67
CA LYS A 143 -5.33 3.23 -8.79
C LYS A 143 -4.50 2.01 -9.18
N TRP A 144 -4.41 1.00 -8.31
CA TRP A 144 -3.54 -0.15 -8.51
C TRP A 144 -3.83 -0.86 -9.83
N SER A 145 -5.08 -1.29 -10.08
CA SER A 145 -5.42 -2.06 -11.29
C SER A 145 -5.22 -1.29 -12.59
N SER A 146 -5.29 0.04 -12.56
CA SER A 146 -5.01 0.90 -13.71
C SER A 146 -3.52 1.02 -14.02
N THR A 147 -2.65 0.81 -13.03
CA THR A 147 -1.19 0.97 -13.18
C THR A 147 -0.47 -0.39 -13.24
N ILE A 148 -0.96 -1.37 -12.50
CA ILE A 148 -0.37 -2.69 -12.29
C ILE A 148 -1.44 -3.73 -12.64
N LYS A 149 -1.18 -4.53 -13.66
CA LYS A 149 -2.18 -5.45 -14.25
C LYS A 149 -2.58 -6.63 -13.35
N LYS A 150 -1.85 -6.87 -12.27
CA LYS A 150 -2.11 -7.96 -11.32
C LYS A 150 -2.93 -7.43 -10.14
N PRO A 151 -4.03 -8.07 -9.72
CA PRO A 151 -4.89 -7.54 -8.67
C PRO A 151 -4.24 -7.62 -7.28
N LEU A 152 -4.67 -6.71 -6.40
CA LEU A 152 -4.42 -6.80 -4.95
C LEU A 152 -5.27 -7.91 -4.33
N ASP A 153 -4.78 -8.57 -3.28
CA ASP A 153 -5.61 -9.46 -2.48
C ASP A 153 -6.56 -8.65 -1.59
N THR A 154 -7.85 -8.73 -1.91
CA THR A 154 -8.92 -8.04 -1.15
C THR A 154 -9.84 -9.04 -0.45
N SER A 155 -9.43 -10.30 -0.28
CA SER A 155 -10.26 -11.38 0.28
C SER A 155 -10.77 -11.04 1.68
N LEU A 156 -9.95 -10.41 2.51
CA LEU A 156 -10.27 -10.02 3.88
C LEU A 156 -11.50 -9.11 3.98
N LEU A 157 -11.75 -8.25 2.98
CA LEU A 157 -12.94 -7.37 2.95
C LEU A 157 -14.26 -8.15 2.89
N PHE A 158 -14.24 -9.37 2.36
CA PHE A 158 -15.42 -10.20 2.15
C PHE A 158 -15.55 -11.32 3.19
N ASN A 159 -14.63 -11.38 4.17
CA ASN A 159 -14.70 -12.40 5.22
C ASN A 159 -15.88 -12.10 6.18
N PRO A 160 -16.83 -13.04 6.37
CA PRO A 160 -18.00 -12.83 7.24
C PRO A 160 -17.64 -12.63 8.72
N SER A 161 -16.49 -13.15 9.17
CA SER A 161 -16.02 -13.01 10.55
C SER A 161 -15.40 -11.65 10.85
N MET A 162 -15.06 -10.87 9.81
CA MET A 162 -14.53 -9.52 10.01
C MET A 162 -15.64 -8.59 10.50
N ARG A 163 -15.29 -7.69 11.42
CA ARG A 163 -16.20 -6.64 11.91
C ARG A 163 -16.55 -5.68 10.76
N TRP A 164 -17.75 -5.10 10.84
CA TRP A 164 -18.13 -4.00 9.96
C TRP A 164 -17.65 -2.66 10.53
N SER A 165 -16.99 -1.87 9.69
CA SER A 165 -16.50 -0.53 9.99
C SER A 165 -16.68 0.36 8.78
N ARG A 166 -16.57 1.68 9.00
CA ARG A 166 -16.59 2.66 7.91
C ARG A 166 -15.49 2.38 6.89
N PHE A 167 -14.26 2.13 7.34
CA PHE A 167 -13.12 1.83 6.46
C PHE A 167 -13.33 0.59 5.60
N ARG A 168 -13.92 -0.47 6.18
CA ARG A 168 -14.29 -1.66 5.41
C ARG A 168 -15.31 -1.34 4.32
N SER A 169 -16.36 -0.59 4.68
CA SER A 169 -17.41 -0.20 3.76
C SER A 169 -16.87 0.66 2.62
N ASP A 170 -16.02 1.65 2.93
CA ASP A 170 -15.42 2.54 1.93
C ASP A 170 -14.53 1.74 0.96
N ALA A 171 -13.71 0.82 1.46
CA ALA A 171 -12.90 -0.08 0.63
C ALA A 171 -13.74 -0.92 -0.34
N ILE A 172 -14.84 -1.50 0.15
CA ILE A 172 -15.79 -2.27 -0.67
C ILE A 172 -16.42 -1.39 -1.76
N CYS A 173 -16.84 -0.17 -1.40
CA CYS A 173 -17.42 0.79 -2.34
C CYS A 173 -16.43 1.17 -3.45
N ILE A 174 -15.15 1.40 -3.13
CA ILE A 174 -14.12 1.70 -4.15
C ILE A 174 -13.99 0.54 -5.13
N ILE A 175 -13.91 -0.70 -4.65
CA ILE A 175 -13.80 -1.88 -5.51
C ILE A 175 -15.04 -2.00 -6.41
N GLY A 176 -16.24 -1.87 -5.84
CA GLY A 176 -17.50 -1.97 -6.58
C GLY A 176 -17.66 -0.87 -7.63
N SER A 177 -17.14 0.33 -7.37
CA SER A 177 -17.28 1.49 -8.26
C SER A 177 -16.45 1.42 -9.54
N LYS A 178 -15.57 0.43 -9.67
CA LYS A 178 -14.66 0.34 -10.82
C LYS A 178 -15.33 0.02 -12.14
N SER A 179 -16.41 -0.75 -12.10
CA SER A 179 -17.19 -1.12 -13.28
C SER A 179 -18.48 -1.82 -12.85
N PRO A 180 -19.49 -1.93 -13.74
CA PRO A 180 -20.65 -2.78 -13.49
C PRO A 180 -20.30 -4.24 -13.16
N ALA A 181 -19.22 -4.78 -13.74
CA ALA A 181 -18.74 -6.12 -13.45
C ALA A 181 -18.16 -6.24 -12.03
N ALA A 182 -17.41 -5.23 -11.59
CA ALA A 182 -16.87 -5.18 -10.24
C ALA A 182 -17.98 -5.03 -9.19
N SER A 183 -18.98 -4.19 -9.44
CA SER A 183 -20.18 -4.05 -8.61
C SER A 183 -20.91 -5.39 -8.46
N LYS A 184 -21.18 -6.12 -9.55
CA LYS A 184 -21.78 -7.47 -9.49
C LYS A 184 -20.93 -8.47 -8.70
N MET A 185 -19.61 -8.41 -8.84
CA MET A 185 -18.68 -9.27 -8.10
C MET A 185 -18.73 -8.99 -6.59
N VAL A 186 -18.78 -7.71 -6.20
CA VAL A 186 -18.94 -7.28 -4.80
C VAL A 186 -20.26 -7.79 -4.23
N ALA A 187 -21.39 -7.54 -4.91
CA ALA A 187 -22.70 -8.02 -4.48
C ALA A 187 -22.70 -9.53 -4.24
N LYS A 188 -22.18 -10.31 -5.20
CA LYS A 188 -22.07 -11.77 -5.08
C LYS A 188 -21.22 -12.21 -3.89
N LYS A 189 -20.07 -11.57 -3.66
CA LYS A 189 -19.20 -11.91 -2.51
C LYS A 189 -19.83 -11.55 -1.16
N LEU A 190 -20.80 -10.63 -1.15
CA LEU A 190 -21.50 -10.18 0.06
C LEU A 190 -22.78 -10.97 0.37
N GLU A 191 -23.28 -11.83 -0.52
CA GLU A 191 -24.52 -12.62 -0.32
C GLU A 191 -24.53 -13.45 0.98
N GLY A 192 -23.35 -13.85 1.48
CA GLY A 192 -23.20 -14.58 2.76
C GLY A 192 -22.91 -13.71 3.98
N CYS A 193 -22.79 -12.39 3.83
CA CYS A 193 -22.40 -11.48 4.90
C CYS A 193 -23.64 -10.86 5.58
N LYS A 194 -23.67 -10.88 6.91
CA LYS A 194 -24.66 -10.11 7.68
C LYS A 194 -24.23 -8.64 7.73
N ILE A 195 -24.67 -7.84 6.77
CA ILE A 195 -24.34 -6.41 6.68
C ILE A 195 -25.27 -5.60 7.58
N PRO A 196 -24.75 -4.79 8.51
CA PRO A 196 -25.57 -3.86 9.27
C PRO A 196 -26.25 -2.83 8.36
N PRO A 197 -27.50 -2.42 8.64
CA PRO A 197 -28.26 -1.50 7.78
C PRO A 197 -27.54 -0.18 7.45
N ALA A 198 -26.75 0.34 8.40
CA ALA A 198 -25.96 1.57 8.23
C ALA A 198 -24.92 1.47 7.10
N TYR A 199 -24.40 0.27 6.81
CA TYR A 199 -23.42 0.06 5.74
C TYR A 199 -24.07 -0.48 4.46
N ALA A 200 -25.18 -1.23 4.58
CA ALA A 200 -25.92 -1.74 3.43
C ALA A 200 -26.37 -0.60 2.51
N THR A 201 -26.91 0.48 3.08
CA THR A 201 -27.32 1.68 2.34
C THR A 201 -26.15 2.33 1.59
N LEU A 202 -25.01 2.52 2.24
CA LEU A 202 -23.79 3.08 1.64
C LEU A 202 -23.30 2.27 0.42
N ILE A 203 -23.32 0.94 0.54
CA ILE A 203 -22.88 0.03 -0.52
C ILE A 203 -23.87 0.08 -1.69
N SER A 204 -25.18 -0.03 -1.42
CA SER A 204 -26.20 0.04 -2.45
C SER A 204 -26.20 1.37 -3.21
N ASP A 205 -25.98 2.49 -2.52
CA ASP A 205 -25.88 3.81 -3.17
C ASP A 205 -24.65 3.89 -4.10
N ALA A 206 -23.52 3.31 -3.70
CA ALA A 206 -22.34 3.24 -4.54
C ALA A 206 -22.56 2.37 -5.78
N GLU A 207 -23.25 1.24 -5.64
CA GLU A 207 -23.64 0.38 -6.76
C GLU A 207 -24.58 1.12 -7.73
N ALA A 208 -25.61 1.80 -7.22
CA ALA A 208 -26.56 2.54 -8.03
C ALA A 208 -25.88 3.65 -8.87
N ARG A 209 -24.96 4.41 -8.25
CA ARG A 209 -24.16 5.43 -8.97
C ARG A 209 -23.33 4.83 -10.11
N THR A 210 -22.72 3.67 -9.86
CA THR A 210 -21.86 2.98 -10.84
C THR A 210 -22.67 2.49 -12.04
N LEU A 211 -23.82 1.87 -11.79
CA LEU A 211 -24.72 1.41 -12.84
C LEU A 211 -25.29 2.57 -13.68
N SER A 212 -25.68 3.66 -13.02
CA SER A 212 -26.16 4.86 -13.73
C SER A 212 -25.10 5.47 -14.63
N SER A 213 -23.83 5.49 -14.21
CA SER A 213 -22.73 6.05 -15.01
C SER A 213 -22.39 5.22 -16.25
N ALA A 214 -22.75 3.93 -16.27
CA ALA A 214 -22.47 3.02 -17.39
C ALA A 214 -23.55 3.06 -18.48
N CYS A 215 -24.69 3.70 -18.22
CA CYS A 215 -25.80 3.86 -19.17
C CYS A 215 -25.88 5.25 -19.80
N ALA A 216 -24.98 6.17 -19.41
CA ALA A 216 -24.81 7.50 -19.98
C ALA A 216 -23.68 7.51 -21.01
#